data_AF-A0A316ZGS5-F1
#
_entry.id   AF-A0A316ZGS5-F1
#
_cell.length_a   1.000
_cell.length_b   1.000
_cell.length_c   1.000
_cell.angle_alpha   90.00
_cell.angle_beta   90.00
_cell.angle_gamma   90.00
#
_symmetry.space_group_name_H-M   'P 1'
#
loop_
_entity.id
_entity.type
_entity.pdbx_description
1 polymer ?
#
loop_
_entity_poly.entity_id
_entity_poly.type
_entity_poly.pdbx_seq_one_letter_code
_entity_poly.pdbx_strand_id
1 'polypeptide(L)'
;MRERELGRAPCAVLSSPLIPKLLLPALLHLTSFSVAASEAAILQARTLTQVFANAVTGNEKMQEAVLPDLGLAASKTLPSTGQSPGVRVLLRILASSDGQTRIATSVLLLNIFKGQARRGKAFLELDDARDILGALLENAKEAVREMEEAEDAAAQTNGQASSLTSARTDPEHFGISYEFFADLFANGLFAHLFRRLAPAGPAQQEVDDAQALESSVSQHQLTLLKLLDAFLHSQPGRYLADTGLAGSEGDLLVLVSSFIQLAQSAEASMKLILSTASAPPSSASEARAEQLILHEQTLVAQHEALLLHLQCLQYLVLLDGDRVTDVRAPDEAHASPSLVGAAKDATEAMRQRADFIQRVVSLLHATSLFSPPISPFKPTDGTSATPRGAPDGSRLSSTGRALSMPADGPASKRPALASLKRDLVRLLGALAYVEPERSGALRYELEGEAAPAEPAAGTGGGRQDSAAAQEYAARKAHGKLVQDRVREAGGLWDVLNLTQLDELNPYIREHALFALRNLLVGNPASQELVAQLKPVTPEEAAAASSS
;
A
#
# COMPACT_ATOMS: atom_id res chain seq x y z
N MET A 1 30.73 -34.76 -12.86
CA MET A 1 31.85 -33.90 -12.39
C MET A 1 32.77 -33.36 -13.51
N ARG A 2 32.55 -33.68 -14.81
CA ARG A 2 33.40 -33.20 -15.93
C ARG A 2 32.75 -32.20 -16.91
N GLU A 3 31.49 -31.81 -16.71
CA GLU A 3 30.80 -30.83 -17.58
C GLU A 3 30.92 -29.36 -17.11
N ARG A 4 31.59 -29.07 -16.00
CA ARG A 4 31.75 -27.69 -15.49
C ARG A 4 32.95 -26.91 -16.06
N GLU A 5 33.81 -27.54 -16.87
CA GLU A 5 35.08 -26.90 -17.30
C GLU A 5 35.12 -26.44 -18.77
N LEU A 6 34.20 -26.86 -19.64
CA LEU A 6 34.23 -26.49 -21.07
C LEU A 6 33.48 -25.20 -21.45
N GLY A 7 32.89 -24.46 -20.51
CA GLY A 7 32.07 -23.27 -20.79
C GLY A 7 32.68 -21.90 -20.49
N ARG A 8 33.94 -21.80 -20.02
CA ARG A 8 34.49 -20.57 -19.41
C ARG A 8 35.39 -19.68 -20.28
N ALA A 9 35.47 -19.91 -21.59
CA ALA A 9 36.22 -19.04 -22.50
C ALA A 9 35.32 -18.65 -23.68
N PRO A 10 34.54 -17.56 -23.55
CA PRO A 10 34.89 -16.32 -24.25
C PRO A 10 34.31 -15.05 -23.59
N CYS A 11 34.99 -14.40 -22.65
CA CYS A 11 34.56 -13.06 -22.20
C CYS A 11 35.65 -12.17 -21.58
N ALA A 12 36.94 -12.51 -21.72
CA ALA A 12 38.02 -11.68 -21.18
C ALA A 12 37.96 -10.23 -21.72
N VAL A 13 37.53 -10.05 -22.98
CA VAL A 13 37.38 -8.73 -23.61
C VAL A 13 36.29 -7.90 -22.94
N LEU A 14 35.16 -8.51 -22.54
CA LEU A 14 34.03 -7.80 -21.90
C LEU A 14 34.26 -7.45 -20.43
N SER A 15 35.38 -7.91 -19.84
CA SER A 15 35.74 -7.63 -18.44
C SER A 15 36.62 -6.38 -18.27
N SER A 16 36.95 -5.70 -19.38
CA SER A 16 37.82 -4.53 -19.35
C SER A 16 37.11 -3.32 -18.73
N PRO A 17 37.70 -2.64 -17.71
CA PRO A 17 37.16 -1.41 -17.13
C PRO A 17 37.20 -0.21 -18.10
N LEU A 18 37.70 -0.40 -19.33
CA LEU A 18 37.64 0.59 -20.41
C LEU A 18 36.28 0.61 -21.12
N ILE A 19 35.49 -0.47 -21.02
CA ILE A 19 34.20 -0.58 -21.71
C ILE A 19 33.23 0.53 -21.31
N PRO A 20 33.01 0.86 -20.02
CA PRO A 20 32.09 1.93 -19.63
C PRO A 20 32.50 3.27 -20.22
N LYS A 21 33.82 3.53 -20.24
CA LYS A 21 34.43 4.74 -20.78
C LYS A 21 34.23 4.90 -22.30
N LEU A 22 34.02 3.80 -23.02
CA LEU A 22 33.73 3.81 -24.45
C LEU A 22 32.23 3.83 -24.73
N LEU A 23 31.45 3.06 -23.97
CA LEU A 23 30.00 2.93 -24.17
C LEU A 23 29.25 4.20 -23.78
N LEU A 24 29.60 4.85 -22.68
CA LEU A 24 28.84 5.98 -22.17
C LEU A 24 28.87 7.20 -23.11
N PRO A 25 30.02 7.62 -23.68
CA PRO A 25 30.05 8.69 -24.69
C PRO A 25 29.25 8.33 -25.95
N ALA A 26 29.30 7.06 -26.38
CA ALA A 26 28.53 6.60 -27.53
C ALA A 26 27.02 6.67 -27.26
N LEU A 27 26.56 6.17 -26.11
CA LEU A 27 25.17 6.28 -25.68
C LEU A 27 24.73 7.74 -25.52
N LEU A 28 25.59 8.61 -24.99
CA LEU A 28 25.31 10.05 -24.88
C LEU A 28 25.08 10.71 -26.26
N HIS A 29 25.87 10.32 -27.26
CA HIS A 29 25.70 10.78 -28.63
C HIS A 29 24.41 10.24 -29.28
N LEU A 30 24.18 8.92 -29.18
CA LEU A 30 23.02 8.25 -29.77
C LEU A 30 21.69 8.69 -29.15
N THR A 31 21.69 9.06 -27.87
CA THR A 31 20.51 9.56 -27.14
C THR A 31 20.38 11.09 -27.20
N SER A 32 21.23 11.77 -27.97
CA SER A 32 21.10 13.21 -28.18
C SER A 32 19.84 13.54 -28.97
N PHE A 33 19.21 14.68 -28.69
CA PHE A 33 17.98 15.09 -29.36
C PHE A 33 18.07 15.07 -30.90
N SER A 34 19.24 15.43 -31.46
CA SER A 34 19.48 15.42 -32.90
C SER A 34 19.52 14.03 -33.54
N VAL A 35 19.78 12.98 -32.75
CA VAL A 35 20.04 11.62 -33.25
C VAL A 35 18.96 10.64 -32.79
N ALA A 36 18.34 10.88 -31.64
CA ALA A 36 17.41 9.96 -30.97
C ALA A 36 16.15 9.61 -31.79
N ALA A 37 15.77 10.44 -32.77
CA ALA A 37 14.64 10.15 -33.66
C ALA A 37 14.98 9.14 -34.79
N SER A 38 16.25 8.83 -35.01
CA SER A 38 16.67 7.89 -36.05
C SER A 38 16.47 6.44 -35.59
N GLU A 39 15.77 5.64 -36.41
CA GLU A 39 15.58 4.20 -36.16
C GLU A 39 16.93 3.46 -35.99
N ALA A 40 17.94 3.81 -36.80
CA ALA A 40 19.27 3.23 -36.68
C ALA A 40 19.92 3.57 -35.33
N ALA A 41 19.74 4.79 -34.83
CA ALA A 41 20.26 5.20 -33.53
C ALA A 41 19.57 4.49 -32.38
N ILE A 42 18.25 4.28 -32.46
CA ILE A 42 17.48 3.51 -31.48
C ILE A 42 18.00 2.07 -31.40
N LEU A 43 18.18 1.40 -32.55
CA LEU A 43 18.73 0.04 -32.59
C LEU A 43 20.16 -0.05 -32.05
N GLN A 44 21.00 0.93 -32.36
CA GLN A 44 22.36 1.02 -31.82
C GLN A 44 22.35 1.27 -30.31
N ALA A 45 21.53 2.20 -29.82
CA ALA A 45 21.39 2.48 -28.39
C ALA A 45 20.89 1.25 -27.63
N ARG A 46 19.90 0.54 -28.16
CA ARG A 46 19.42 -0.75 -27.63
C ARG A 46 20.56 -1.76 -27.52
N THR A 47 21.30 -1.95 -28.63
CA THR A 47 22.39 -2.93 -28.69
C THR A 47 23.50 -2.59 -27.70
N LEU A 48 23.92 -1.32 -27.62
CA LEU A 48 24.96 -0.90 -26.67
C LEU A 48 24.48 -1.02 -25.22
N THR A 49 23.22 -0.70 -24.93
CA THR A 49 22.64 -0.87 -23.59
C THR A 49 22.58 -2.34 -23.20
N GLN A 50 22.20 -3.24 -24.12
CA GLN A 50 22.21 -4.68 -23.87
C GLN A 50 23.62 -5.23 -23.66
N VAL A 51 24.59 -4.80 -24.46
CA VAL A 51 26.00 -5.17 -24.27
C VAL A 51 26.47 -4.70 -22.88
N PHE A 52 26.06 -3.50 -22.46
CA PHE A 52 26.39 -2.97 -21.15
C PHE A 52 25.75 -3.81 -20.03
N ALA A 53 24.45 -4.09 -20.12
CA ALA A 53 23.72 -4.93 -19.18
C ALA A 53 24.39 -6.30 -19.01
N ASN A 54 24.78 -6.93 -20.12
CA ASN A 54 25.47 -8.22 -20.12
C ASN A 54 26.89 -8.13 -19.52
N ALA A 55 27.63 -7.05 -19.78
CA ALA A 55 28.99 -6.88 -19.26
C ALA A 55 29.02 -6.73 -17.73
N VAL A 56 27.95 -6.20 -17.12
CA VAL A 56 27.83 -6.09 -15.66
C VAL A 56 27.25 -7.34 -15.00
N THR A 57 26.58 -8.24 -15.73
CA THR A 57 25.94 -9.43 -15.17
C THR A 57 26.96 -10.34 -14.49
N GLY A 58 26.83 -10.50 -13.16
CA GLY A 58 27.71 -11.36 -12.36
C GLY A 58 29.16 -10.88 -12.26
N ASN A 59 29.47 -9.65 -12.69
CA ASN A 59 30.82 -9.08 -12.64
C ASN A 59 30.87 -7.90 -11.67
N GLU A 60 31.06 -8.20 -10.38
CA GLU A 60 31.05 -7.20 -9.30
C GLU A 60 32.09 -6.08 -9.52
N LYS A 61 33.29 -6.41 -10.00
CA LYS A 61 34.34 -5.42 -10.29
C LYS A 61 33.90 -4.43 -11.36
N MET A 62 33.25 -4.93 -12.41
CA MET A 62 32.72 -4.08 -13.48
C MET A 62 31.56 -3.23 -12.96
N GLN A 63 30.65 -3.80 -12.17
CA GLN A 63 29.57 -3.04 -11.54
C GLN A 63 30.14 -1.89 -10.71
N GLU A 64 31.13 -2.13 -9.85
CA GLU A 64 31.78 -1.10 -9.04
C GLU A 64 32.48 -0.03 -9.88
N ALA A 65 33.17 -0.43 -10.95
CA ALA A 65 33.86 0.49 -11.85
C ALA A 65 32.89 1.40 -12.63
N VAL A 66 31.67 0.93 -12.88
CA VAL A 66 30.64 1.62 -13.68
C VAL A 66 29.85 2.64 -12.87
N LEU A 67 29.65 2.42 -11.57
CA LEU A 67 28.80 3.27 -10.74
C LEU A 67 29.20 4.77 -10.80
N PRO A 68 30.49 5.17 -10.69
CA PRO A 68 30.86 6.58 -10.76
C PRO A 68 30.57 7.19 -12.15
N ASP A 69 30.80 6.43 -13.22
CA ASP A 69 30.60 6.88 -14.60
C ASP A 69 29.10 7.08 -14.90
N LEU A 70 28.24 6.20 -14.37
CA LEU A 70 26.78 6.35 -14.46
C LEU A 70 26.21 7.40 -13.50
N GLY A 71 27.02 7.95 -12.60
CA GLY A 71 26.54 8.83 -11.54
C GLY A 71 25.66 8.14 -10.50
N LEU A 72 25.86 6.83 -10.30
CA LEU A 72 25.14 5.98 -9.35
C LEU A 72 25.94 5.72 -8.06
N ALA A 73 27.01 6.47 -7.83
CA ALA A 73 27.79 6.45 -6.60
C ALA A 73 27.94 7.86 -6.03
N ALA A 74 27.97 7.97 -4.70
CA ALA A 74 28.19 9.23 -4.00
C ALA A 74 29.59 9.76 -4.34
N SER A 75 29.67 10.69 -5.29
CA SER A 75 30.91 11.36 -5.64
C SER A 75 31.12 12.54 -4.72
N LYS A 76 32.23 12.55 -3.99
CA LYS A 76 32.62 13.68 -3.11
C LYS A 76 32.94 14.96 -3.89
N THR A 77 32.98 14.92 -5.22
CA THR A 77 33.60 15.98 -6.03
C THR A 77 32.73 16.50 -7.17
N LEU A 78 31.43 16.18 -7.25
CA LEU A 78 30.59 16.76 -8.31
C LEU A 78 30.16 18.20 -7.98
N PRO A 79 30.13 19.10 -8.98
CA PRO A 79 29.65 20.47 -8.80
C PRO A 79 28.17 20.48 -8.43
N SER A 80 27.82 21.32 -7.47
CA SER A 80 26.54 21.40 -6.77
C SER A 80 25.33 21.80 -7.63
N THR A 81 25.42 21.82 -8.96
CA THR A 81 24.41 22.45 -9.83
C THR A 81 24.06 21.71 -11.12
N GLY A 82 24.40 20.42 -11.28
CA GLY A 82 23.96 19.69 -12.47
C GLY A 82 23.96 18.17 -12.37
N GLN A 83 22.97 17.55 -13.02
CA GLN A 83 22.88 16.09 -13.20
C GLN A 83 24.15 15.57 -13.87
N SER A 84 24.67 14.44 -13.38
CA SER A 84 25.83 13.80 -14.00
C SER A 84 25.52 13.41 -15.46
N PRO A 85 26.52 13.41 -16.37
CA PRO A 85 26.31 12.92 -17.73
C PRO A 85 25.75 11.50 -17.78
N GLY A 86 26.19 10.63 -16.87
CA GLY A 86 25.71 9.25 -16.74
C GLY A 86 24.23 9.15 -16.43
N VAL A 87 23.76 9.88 -15.42
CA VAL A 87 22.34 9.97 -15.05
C VAL A 87 21.52 10.49 -16.23
N ARG A 88 21.98 11.55 -16.92
CA ARG A 88 21.26 12.08 -18.09
C ARG A 88 21.11 11.05 -19.21
N VAL A 89 22.14 10.23 -19.44
CA VAL A 89 22.05 9.11 -20.39
C VAL A 89 21.01 8.10 -19.92
N LEU A 90 21.08 7.66 -18.66
CA LEU A 90 20.11 6.70 -18.10
C LEU A 90 18.68 7.19 -18.22
N LEU A 91 18.40 8.45 -17.85
CA LEU A 91 17.06 9.04 -17.95
C LEU A 91 16.57 9.11 -19.40
N ARG A 92 17.44 9.46 -20.36
CA ARG A 92 17.07 9.47 -21.79
C ARG A 92 16.76 8.08 -22.33
N ILE A 93 17.50 7.06 -21.91
CA ILE A 93 17.28 5.68 -22.36
C ILE A 93 16.03 5.09 -21.69
N LEU A 94 15.79 5.39 -20.40
CA LEU A 94 14.55 5.02 -19.70
C LEU A 94 13.32 5.71 -20.30
N ALA A 95 13.46 6.93 -20.83
CA ALA A 95 12.42 7.66 -21.54
C ALA A 95 12.33 7.32 -23.04
N SER A 96 13.06 6.29 -23.52
CA SER A 96 13.00 5.87 -24.92
C SER A 96 11.59 5.38 -25.29
N SER A 97 11.11 5.74 -26.48
CA SER A 97 9.88 5.18 -27.06
C SER A 97 10.01 3.69 -27.39
N ASP A 98 11.23 3.16 -27.43
CA ASP A 98 11.50 1.76 -27.67
C ASP A 98 11.45 0.94 -26.38
N GLY A 99 10.40 0.13 -26.22
CA GLY A 99 10.22 -0.74 -25.06
C GLY A 99 11.43 -1.64 -24.76
N GLN A 100 12.08 -2.19 -25.79
CA GLN A 100 13.24 -3.07 -25.63
C GLN A 100 14.47 -2.34 -25.08
N THR A 101 14.65 -1.06 -25.45
CA THR A 101 15.68 -0.19 -24.89
C THR A 101 15.42 0.12 -23.41
N ARG A 102 14.16 0.35 -23.03
CA ARG A 102 13.74 0.53 -21.62
C ARG A 102 13.98 -0.74 -20.79
N ILE A 103 13.62 -1.91 -21.34
CA ILE A 103 13.87 -3.23 -20.74
C ILE A 103 15.37 -3.43 -20.49
N ALA A 104 16.22 -3.25 -21.52
CA ALA A 104 17.67 -3.44 -21.39
C ALA A 104 18.28 -2.53 -20.30
N THR A 105 17.75 -1.30 -20.16
CA THR A 105 18.18 -0.37 -19.12
C THR A 105 17.74 -0.81 -17.73
N SER A 106 16.51 -1.31 -17.60
CA SER A 106 15.99 -1.86 -16.35
C SER A 106 16.79 -3.11 -15.92
N VAL A 107 17.18 -3.97 -16.87
CA VAL A 107 18.08 -5.11 -16.63
C VAL A 107 19.47 -4.64 -16.20
N LEU A 108 20.03 -3.62 -16.84
CA LEU A 108 21.31 -3.03 -16.44
C LEU A 108 21.26 -2.58 -14.97
N LEU A 109 20.23 -1.82 -14.58
CA LEU A 109 20.04 -1.35 -13.21
C LEU A 109 19.81 -2.51 -12.24
N LEU A 110 18.96 -3.48 -12.59
CA LEU A 110 18.74 -4.68 -11.80
C LEU A 110 20.06 -5.43 -11.56
N ASN A 111 20.87 -5.67 -12.59
CA ASN A 111 22.16 -6.35 -12.44
C ASN A 111 23.14 -5.57 -11.57
N ILE A 112 23.08 -4.24 -11.57
CA ILE A 112 23.91 -3.40 -10.71
C ILE A 112 23.47 -3.50 -9.24
N PHE A 113 22.17 -3.54 -8.95
CA PHE A 113 21.68 -3.43 -7.58
C PHE A 113 21.28 -4.76 -6.92
N LYS A 114 21.01 -5.81 -7.71
CA LYS A 114 20.47 -7.09 -7.24
C LYS A 114 21.32 -7.70 -6.13
N GLY A 115 20.71 -7.92 -4.97
CA GLY A 115 21.34 -8.50 -3.78
C GLY A 115 22.39 -7.61 -3.10
N GLN A 116 22.51 -6.34 -3.51
CA GLN A 116 23.55 -5.41 -3.01
C GLN A 116 22.93 -4.30 -2.17
N ALA A 117 22.42 -4.65 -0.98
CA ALA A 117 21.71 -3.73 -0.07
C ALA A 117 22.44 -2.39 0.17
N ARG A 118 23.77 -2.45 0.39
CA ARG A 118 24.61 -1.25 0.62
C ARG A 118 24.64 -0.34 -0.60
N ARG A 119 24.69 -0.92 -1.80
CA ARG A 119 24.70 -0.19 -3.06
C ARG A 119 23.33 0.42 -3.35
N GLY A 120 22.26 -0.33 -3.10
CA GLY A 120 20.89 0.17 -3.16
C GLY A 120 20.70 1.38 -2.25
N LYS A 121 21.11 1.29 -0.98
CA LYS A 121 21.05 2.42 -0.05
C LYS A 121 21.86 3.63 -0.53
N ALA A 122 23.12 3.42 -0.94
CA ALA A 122 23.97 4.50 -1.44
C ALA A 122 23.39 5.18 -2.68
N PHE A 123 22.71 4.43 -3.54
CA PHE A 123 21.97 4.98 -4.68
C PHE A 123 20.80 5.86 -4.22
N LEU A 124 20.01 5.42 -3.23
CA LEU A 124 18.87 6.20 -2.72
C LEU A 124 19.28 7.51 -2.03
N GLU A 125 20.54 7.64 -1.62
CA GLU A 125 21.09 8.88 -1.04
C GLU A 125 21.48 9.92 -2.12
N LEU A 126 21.50 9.55 -3.40
CA LEU A 126 21.85 10.47 -4.49
C LEU A 126 20.71 11.43 -4.82
N ASP A 127 21.07 12.65 -5.21
CA ASP A 127 20.11 13.68 -5.62
C ASP A 127 19.27 13.24 -6.83
N ASP A 128 19.95 12.63 -7.80
CA ASP A 128 19.37 12.17 -9.06
C ASP A 128 18.56 10.85 -8.94
N ALA A 129 18.60 10.17 -7.79
CA ALA A 129 17.94 8.87 -7.62
C ALA A 129 16.43 8.95 -7.79
N ARG A 130 15.84 10.07 -7.39
CA ARG A 130 14.40 10.30 -7.50
C ARG A 130 13.93 10.26 -8.95
N ASP A 131 14.68 10.89 -9.86
CA ASP A 131 14.32 10.96 -11.28
C ASP A 131 14.42 9.58 -11.93
N ILE A 132 15.46 8.81 -11.59
CA ILE A 132 15.67 7.44 -12.11
C ILE A 132 14.56 6.51 -11.60
N LEU A 133 14.25 6.56 -10.31
CA LEU A 133 13.17 5.76 -9.72
C LEU A 133 11.81 6.14 -10.30
N GLY A 134 11.57 7.44 -10.50
CA GLY A 134 10.34 7.92 -11.14
C GLY A 134 10.17 7.37 -12.55
N ALA A 135 11.23 7.45 -13.37
CA ALA A 135 11.23 6.88 -14.72
C ALA A 135 10.98 5.37 -14.73
N LEU A 136 11.57 4.61 -13.79
CA LEU A 136 11.32 3.17 -13.65
C LEU A 136 9.88 2.86 -13.25
N LEU A 137 9.29 3.64 -12.34
CA LEU A 137 7.90 3.44 -11.91
C LEU A 137 6.89 3.81 -12.99
N GLU A 138 7.13 4.88 -13.75
CA GLU A 138 6.29 5.21 -14.92
C GLU A 138 6.40 4.13 -16.00
N ASN A 139 7.60 3.57 -16.22
CA ASN A 139 7.78 2.43 -17.11
C ASN A 139 7.03 1.17 -16.64
N ALA A 140 7.03 0.88 -15.33
CA ALA A 140 6.25 -0.21 -14.77
C ALA A 140 4.74 0.02 -14.92
N LYS A 141 4.27 1.25 -14.68
CA LYS A 141 2.87 1.64 -14.85
C LYS A 141 2.41 1.48 -16.30
N GLU A 142 3.21 1.98 -17.24
CA GLU A 142 2.92 1.88 -18.67
C GLU A 142 2.86 0.42 -19.14
N ALA A 143 3.76 -0.43 -18.63
CA ALA A 143 3.73 -1.87 -18.93
C ALA A 143 2.42 -2.55 -18.47
N VAL A 144 1.88 -2.17 -17.30
CA VAL A 144 0.59 -2.68 -16.83
C VAL A 144 -0.56 -2.20 -17.73
N ARG A 145 -0.56 -0.90 -18.09
CA ARG A 145 -1.58 -0.34 -19.01
C ARG A 145 -1.58 -1.06 -20.36
N GLU A 146 -0.39 -1.28 -20.93
CA GLU A 146 -0.23 -2.03 -22.18
C GLU A 146 -0.76 -3.48 -22.05
N MET A 147 -0.53 -4.15 -20.92
CA MET A 147 -1.07 -5.49 -20.66
C MET A 147 -2.61 -5.49 -20.57
N GLU A 148 -3.22 -4.56 -19.84
CA GLU A 148 -4.68 -4.43 -19.72
C GLU A 148 -5.33 -4.17 -21.09
N GLU A 149 -4.77 -3.25 -21.89
CA GLU A 149 -5.27 -2.96 -23.25
C GLU A 149 -5.16 -4.17 -24.18
N ALA A 150 -4.11 -4.98 -24.03
CA ALA A 150 -3.95 -6.21 -24.79
C ALA A 150 -4.98 -7.29 -24.37
N GLU A 151 -5.28 -7.40 -23.07
CA GLU A 151 -6.32 -8.31 -22.56
C GLU A 151 -7.72 -7.90 -23.04
N ASP A 152 -8.05 -6.61 -23.01
CA ASP A 152 -9.32 -6.08 -23.51
C ASP A 152 -9.48 -6.30 -25.02
N ALA A 153 -8.42 -6.06 -25.81
CA ALA A 153 -8.42 -6.34 -27.24
C ALA A 153 -8.58 -7.83 -27.54
N ALA A 154 -7.97 -8.71 -26.74
CA ALA A 154 -8.15 -10.16 -26.86
C ALA A 154 -9.59 -10.59 -26.52
N ALA A 155 -10.20 -9.99 -25.51
CA ALA A 155 -11.59 -10.27 -25.14
C ALA A 155 -12.59 -9.84 -26.23
N GLN A 156 -12.35 -8.70 -26.89
CA GLN A 156 -13.23 -8.18 -27.95
C GLN A 156 -13.15 -8.98 -29.27
N THR A 157 -12.03 -9.64 -29.54
CA THR A 157 -11.79 -10.33 -30.82
C THR A 157 -12.33 -11.76 -30.87
N ASN A 158 -13.16 -12.18 -29.90
CA ASN A 158 -13.83 -13.49 -29.85
C ASN A 158 -12.88 -14.68 -30.14
N GLY A 159 -11.60 -14.58 -29.73
CA GLY A 159 -10.58 -15.60 -29.97
C GLY A 159 -10.24 -15.86 -31.44
N GLN A 160 -10.69 -15.02 -32.39
CA GLN A 160 -10.41 -15.18 -33.83
C GLN A 160 -9.25 -14.30 -34.33
N ALA A 161 -8.66 -13.44 -33.48
CA ALA A 161 -7.49 -12.66 -33.85
C ALA A 161 -6.25 -13.56 -33.99
N SER A 162 -5.77 -13.61 -35.23
CA SER A 162 -4.65 -14.41 -35.69
C SER A 162 -3.31 -13.97 -35.09
N SER A 163 -2.54 -14.97 -34.64
CA SER A 163 -1.10 -15.12 -34.33
C SER A 163 -0.05 -14.10 -34.87
N LEU A 164 -0.36 -13.17 -35.76
CA LEU A 164 0.65 -12.53 -36.63
C LEU A 164 0.88 -11.02 -36.40
N THR A 165 0.05 -10.31 -35.63
CA THR A 165 0.24 -8.86 -35.41
C THR A 165 -0.07 -8.38 -34.00
N SER A 166 -0.16 -9.28 -33.01
CA SER A 166 -0.15 -8.86 -31.60
C SER A 166 1.16 -8.11 -31.35
N ALA A 167 1.06 -6.79 -31.28
CA ALA A 167 2.08 -5.95 -30.67
C ALA A 167 2.44 -6.66 -29.36
N ARG A 168 3.65 -7.22 -29.30
CA ARG A 168 4.16 -7.95 -28.13
C ARG A 168 4.20 -6.94 -26.98
N THR A 169 3.12 -6.86 -26.24
CA THR A 169 3.19 -6.39 -24.87
C THR A 169 4.02 -7.45 -24.17
N ASP A 170 5.30 -7.15 -23.95
CA ASP A 170 6.24 -8.07 -23.35
C ASP A 170 5.95 -8.04 -21.84
N PRO A 171 5.25 -9.03 -21.25
CA PRO A 171 5.04 -9.10 -19.80
C PRO A 171 6.37 -9.09 -19.02
N GLU A 172 7.47 -9.38 -19.73
CA GLU A 172 8.84 -9.27 -19.25
C GLU A 172 9.19 -7.86 -18.74
N HIS A 173 8.67 -6.77 -19.33
CA HIS A 173 9.03 -5.42 -18.92
C HIS A 173 8.53 -5.09 -17.50
N PHE A 174 7.26 -5.41 -17.22
CA PHE A 174 6.72 -5.30 -15.87
C PHE A 174 7.46 -6.22 -14.92
N GLY A 175 7.72 -7.48 -15.33
CA GLY A 175 8.44 -8.45 -14.52
C GLY A 175 9.84 -7.99 -14.09
N ILE A 176 10.60 -7.36 -14.99
CA ILE A 176 11.95 -6.85 -14.70
C ILE A 176 11.89 -5.63 -13.77
N SER A 177 10.97 -4.70 -14.03
CA SER A 177 10.78 -3.52 -13.18
C SER A 177 10.32 -3.92 -11.77
N TYR A 178 9.37 -4.86 -11.69
CA TYR A 178 8.91 -5.44 -10.44
C TYR A 178 10.05 -6.13 -9.69
N GLU A 179 10.86 -6.97 -10.35
CA GLU A 179 12.00 -7.65 -9.73
C GLU A 179 13.05 -6.67 -9.19
N PHE A 180 13.24 -5.52 -9.85
CA PHE A 180 14.09 -4.44 -9.35
C PHE A 180 13.58 -3.88 -8.02
N PHE A 181 12.30 -3.51 -7.93
CA PHE A 181 11.72 -3.01 -6.68
C PHE A 181 11.60 -4.09 -5.61
N ALA A 182 11.25 -5.32 -5.99
CA ALA A 182 11.20 -6.48 -5.10
C ALA A 182 12.55 -6.76 -4.46
N ASP A 183 13.66 -6.61 -5.20
CA ASP A 183 15.00 -6.72 -4.61
C ASP A 183 15.28 -5.61 -3.60
N LEU A 184 14.88 -4.37 -3.88
CA LEU A 184 15.04 -3.26 -2.92
C LEU A 184 14.17 -3.46 -1.65
N PHE A 185 12.93 -3.95 -1.80
CA PHE A 185 12.07 -4.32 -0.67
C PHE A 185 12.67 -5.48 0.11
N ALA A 186 13.16 -6.50 -0.57
CA ALA A 186 13.84 -7.63 0.04
C ALA A 186 15.06 -7.19 0.87
N ASN A 187 15.70 -6.08 0.53
CA ASN A 187 16.83 -5.53 1.29
C ASN A 187 16.43 -4.52 2.39
N GLY A 188 15.14 -4.35 2.67
CA GLY A 188 14.64 -3.45 3.71
C GLY A 188 14.82 -1.96 3.37
N LEU A 189 14.69 -1.59 2.09
CA LEU A 189 14.89 -0.22 1.60
C LEU A 189 13.57 0.50 1.23
N PHE A 190 12.41 -0.05 1.59
CA PHE A 190 11.12 0.55 1.28
C PHE A 190 10.97 1.96 1.86
N ALA A 191 11.33 2.19 3.13
CA ALA A 191 11.24 3.50 3.76
C ALA A 191 12.11 4.56 3.08
N HIS A 192 13.28 4.17 2.59
CA HIS A 192 14.14 5.07 1.84
C HIS A 192 13.53 5.41 0.49
N LEU A 193 13.02 4.41 -0.26
CA LEU A 193 12.31 4.60 -1.52
C LEU A 193 11.09 5.51 -1.35
N PHE A 194 10.25 5.19 -0.38
CA PHE A 194 8.98 5.88 -0.14
C PHE A 194 9.21 7.36 0.22
N ARG A 195 10.18 7.65 1.09
CA ARG A 195 10.56 9.04 1.43
C ARG A 195 11.21 9.76 0.24
N ARG A 196 12.05 9.08 -0.55
CA ARG A 196 12.73 9.69 -1.71
C ARG A 196 11.76 10.11 -2.81
N LEU A 197 10.68 9.35 -2.98
CA LEU A 197 9.63 9.61 -3.97
C LEU A 197 8.54 10.58 -3.47
N ALA A 198 8.64 11.05 -2.22
CA ALA A 198 7.75 12.08 -1.73
C ALA A 198 7.88 13.34 -2.62
N PRO A 199 6.78 14.07 -2.84
CA PRO A 199 6.84 15.33 -3.56
C PRO A 199 7.90 16.23 -2.90
N ALA A 200 8.68 16.96 -3.72
CA ALA A 200 9.65 17.87 -3.15
C ALA A 200 8.81 18.93 -2.44
N GLY A 201 8.87 18.95 -1.11
CA GLY A 201 8.27 20.05 -0.37
C GLY A 201 8.81 21.36 -0.94
N PRO A 202 8.01 22.45 -0.97
CA PRO A 202 8.53 23.76 -1.33
C PRO A 202 9.79 23.98 -0.49
N ALA A 203 10.93 24.15 -1.17
CA ALA A 203 12.25 24.11 -0.54
C ALA A 203 12.39 25.30 0.42
N GLN A 204 11.93 25.17 1.67
CA GLN A 204 11.95 26.18 2.74
C GLN A 204 11.47 27.59 2.34
N GLN A 205 10.89 27.77 1.16
CA GLN A 205 10.37 29.04 0.71
C GLN A 205 9.01 29.18 1.38
N GLU A 206 8.86 30.23 2.19
CA GLU A 206 7.69 30.57 3.00
C GLU A 206 6.41 30.60 2.15
N VAL A 207 5.80 29.43 1.94
CA VAL A 207 4.54 29.29 1.21
C VAL A 207 3.43 29.11 2.25
N ASP A 208 2.38 29.92 2.09
CA ASP A 208 1.14 29.90 2.86
C ASP A 208 0.67 28.48 3.19
N ASP A 209 0.25 28.25 4.44
CA ASP A 209 -0.22 26.98 5.00
C ASP A 209 -1.31 26.27 4.16
N ALA A 210 -1.98 26.99 3.25
CA ALA A 210 -3.00 26.47 2.34
C ALA A 210 -2.45 25.67 1.15
N GLN A 211 -1.23 25.95 0.65
CA GLN A 211 -0.63 25.19 -0.48
C GLN A 211 0.19 23.98 -0.03
N ALA A 212 0.57 23.91 1.25
CA ALA A 212 1.28 22.77 1.81
C ALA A 212 0.46 21.46 1.78
N LEU A 213 -0.86 21.53 1.54
CA LEU A 213 -1.75 20.37 1.40
C LEU A 213 -1.76 19.75 -0.02
N GLU A 214 -1.15 20.36 -1.04
CA GLU A 214 -1.42 20.03 -2.45
C GLU A 214 -0.87 18.69 -2.98
N SER A 215 -0.07 17.93 -2.23
CA SER A 215 0.08 16.49 -2.53
C SER A 215 0.75 15.77 -1.38
N SER A 216 -0.03 15.14 -0.50
CA SER A 216 0.55 14.27 0.53
C SER A 216 1.23 13.04 -0.06
N VAL A 217 0.82 12.59 -1.27
CA VAL A 217 1.31 11.37 -1.91
C VAL A 217 1.50 11.61 -3.41
N SER A 218 2.67 11.28 -3.94
CA SER A 218 2.95 11.34 -5.39
C SER A 218 2.42 10.11 -6.13
N GLN A 219 2.18 10.22 -7.43
CA GLN A 219 1.79 9.08 -8.27
C GLN A 219 2.85 7.95 -8.23
N HIS A 220 4.13 8.32 -8.15
CA HIS A 220 5.21 7.34 -7.99
C HIS A 220 5.10 6.58 -6.65
N GLN A 221 4.73 7.24 -5.55
CA GLN A 221 4.47 6.57 -4.28
C GLN A 221 3.27 5.63 -4.35
N LEU A 222 2.21 5.99 -5.07
CA LEU A 222 1.06 5.09 -5.31
C LEU A 222 1.50 3.82 -6.05
N THR A 223 2.25 3.96 -7.14
CA THR A 223 2.78 2.81 -7.88
C THR A 223 3.71 1.97 -6.98
N LEU A 224 4.57 2.61 -6.19
CA LEU A 224 5.45 1.89 -5.26
C LEU A 224 4.66 1.08 -4.22
N LEU A 225 3.57 1.62 -3.68
CA LEU A 225 2.70 0.91 -2.73
C LEU A 225 2.02 -0.30 -3.38
N LYS A 226 1.59 -0.19 -4.65
CA LYS A 226 1.04 -1.34 -5.40
C LYS A 226 2.09 -2.44 -5.57
N LEU A 227 3.34 -2.07 -5.89
CA LEU A 227 4.44 -3.03 -6.00
C LEU A 227 4.79 -3.66 -4.64
N LEU A 228 4.75 -2.88 -3.56
CA LEU A 228 4.97 -3.39 -2.21
C LEU A 228 3.86 -4.39 -1.81
N ASP A 229 2.60 -4.04 -2.03
CA ASP A 229 1.47 -4.93 -1.73
C ASP A 229 1.60 -6.26 -2.49
N ALA A 230 1.90 -6.20 -3.78
CA ALA A 230 2.17 -7.40 -4.59
C ALA A 230 3.38 -8.20 -4.07
N PHE A 231 4.45 -7.54 -3.61
CA PHE A 231 5.62 -8.19 -3.00
C PHE A 231 5.31 -8.90 -1.69
N LEU A 232 4.58 -8.24 -0.79
CA LEU A 232 4.16 -8.83 0.49
C LEU A 232 3.34 -10.11 0.27
N HIS A 233 2.43 -10.12 -0.70
CA HIS A 233 1.58 -11.28 -0.97
C HIS A 233 2.29 -12.40 -1.74
N SER A 234 3.17 -12.08 -2.69
CA SER A 234 3.74 -13.10 -3.59
C SER A 234 5.09 -13.65 -3.13
N GLN A 235 5.91 -12.86 -2.42
CA GLN A 235 7.28 -13.24 -2.08
C GLN A 235 7.67 -12.88 -0.63
N PRO A 236 6.83 -13.16 0.40
CA PRO A 236 7.11 -12.78 1.78
C PRO A 236 8.40 -13.44 2.33
N GLY A 237 8.83 -14.56 1.76
CA GLY A 237 10.06 -15.26 2.12
C GLY A 237 11.38 -14.55 1.76
N ARG A 238 11.35 -13.54 0.87
CA ARG A 238 12.58 -12.85 0.41
C ARG A 238 13.02 -11.68 1.30
N TYR A 239 12.20 -11.24 2.24
CA TYR A 239 12.46 -10.01 2.97
C TYR A 239 13.57 -10.15 4.02
N LEU A 240 14.57 -9.28 4.01
CA LEU A 240 15.76 -9.29 4.86
C LEU A 240 15.82 -7.95 5.64
N ALA A 241 15.10 -7.88 6.76
CA ALA A 241 15.06 -6.69 7.61
C ALA A 241 16.42 -6.38 8.30
N ASP A 242 17.25 -7.40 8.55
CA ASP A 242 18.45 -7.30 9.37
C ASP A 242 19.72 -6.94 8.57
N THR A 243 19.61 -6.01 7.63
CA THR A 243 20.80 -5.52 6.91
C THR A 243 21.61 -4.52 7.73
N GLY A 244 21.10 -4.10 8.90
CA GLY A 244 21.64 -2.97 9.68
C GLY A 244 21.58 -1.64 8.92
N LEU A 245 20.88 -1.62 7.77
CA LEU A 245 20.74 -0.45 6.91
C LEU A 245 19.45 0.30 7.16
N ALA A 246 18.45 -0.35 7.76
CA ALA A 246 17.23 0.30 8.22
C ALA A 246 17.60 1.48 9.13
N GLY A 247 16.98 2.64 8.88
CA GLY A 247 17.13 3.80 9.75
C GLY A 247 16.62 3.52 11.17
N SER A 248 16.67 4.53 12.03
CA SER A 248 16.13 4.44 13.39
C SER A 248 14.63 4.12 13.42
N GLU A 249 13.91 4.48 12.36
CA GLU A 249 12.51 4.13 12.13
C GLU A 249 12.52 2.93 11.17
N GLY A 250 12.19 1.74 11.68
CA GLY A 250 12.23 0.48 10.92
C GLY A 250 11.50 0.56 9.58
N ASP A 251 11.90 -0.29 8.62
CA ASP A 251 11.55 -0.14 7.21
C ASP A 251 10.02 -0.08 6.94
N LEU A 252 9.25 -0.98 7.55
CA LEU A 252 7.79 -0.98 7.40
C LEU A 252 7.06 -0.03 8.38
N LEU A 253 7.74 0.52 9.39
CA LEU A 253 7.13 1.51 10.30
C LEU A 253 6.79 2.81 9.59
N VAL A 254 7.47 3.11 8.48
CA VAL A 254 7.14 4.27 7.64
C VAL A 254 5.67 4.24 7.18
N LEU A 255 5.07 3.06 6.97
CA LEU A 255 3.67 2.90 6.56
C LEU A 255 2.71 3.42 7.63
N VAL A 256 3.05 3.23 8.90
CA VAL A 256 2.25 3.70 10.05
C VAL A 256 2.29 5.22 10.12
N SER A 257 3.48 5.80 10.02
CA SER A 257 3.69 7.25 10.06
C SER A 257 3.08 7.96 8.83
N SER A 258 3.25 7.41 7.62
CA SER A 258 2.67 7.95 6.39
C SER A 258 1.14 7.83 6.37
N PHE A 259 0.58 6.72 6.87
CA PHE A 259 -0.87 6.57 7.01
C PHE A 259 -1.47 7.69 7.88
N ILE A 260 -0.84 8.03 9.00
CA ILE A 260 -1.36 9.09 9.90
C ILE A 260 -1.41 10.44 9.18
N GLN A 261 -0.34 10.80 8.47
CA GLN A 261 -0.25 12.05 7.71
C GLN A 261 -1.30 12.10 6.59
N LEU A 262 -1.40 11.00 5.84
CA LEU A 262 -2.35 10.88 4.74
C LEU A 262 -3.81 10.93 5.22
N ALA A 263 -4.12 10.23 6.30
CA ALA A 263 -5.45 10.23 6.90
C ALA A 263 -5.84 11.62 7.41
N GLN A 264 -4.90 12.36 7.99
CA GLN A 264 -5.12 13.74 8.42
C GLN A 264 -5.42 14.65 7.22
N SER A 265 -4.66 14.50 6.13
CA SER A 265 -4.86 15.26 4.90
C SER A 265 -6.22 14.95 4.27
N ALA A 266 -6.59 13.67 4.17
CA ALA A 266 -7.89 13.25 3.63
C ALA A 266 -9.06 13.77 4.47
N GLU A 267 -8.95 13.72 5.80
CA GLU A 267 -9.96 14.29 6.69
C GLU A 267 -10.15 15.79 6.46
N ALA A 268 -9.04 16.55 6.30
CA ALA A 268 -9.10 17.98 6.00
C ALA A 268 -9.78 18.24 4.65
N SER A 269 -9.43 17.48 3.61
CA SER A 269 -10.07 17.57 2.29
C SER A 269 -11.57 17.26 2.35
N MET A 270 -11.99 16.20 3.06
CA MET A 270 -13.41 15.88 3.25
C MET A 270 -14.17 17.02 3.96
N LYS A 271 -13.61 17.59 5.03
CA LYS A 271 -14.23 18.71 5.76
C LYS A 271 -14.37 19.94 4.90
N LEU A 272 -13.33 20.27 4.14
CA LEU A 272 -13.32 21.42 3.24
C LEU A 272 -14.35 21.27 2.12
N ILE A 273 -14.46 20.09 1.51
CA ILE A 273 -15.49 19.80 0.49
C ILE A 273 -16.90 19.93 1.11
N LEU A 274 -17.12 19.40 2.31
CA LEU A 274 -18.41 19.52 2.99
C LEU A 274 -18.78 20.97 3.32
N SER A 275 -17.86 21.75 3.90
CA SER A 275 -18.11 23.17 4.21
C SER A 275 -18.36 24.00 2.95
N THR A 276 -17.60 23.69 1.90
CA THR A 276 -17.68 24.37 0.60
C THR A 276 -18.88 23.88 -0.23
N ALA A 277 -19.52 22.76 0.10
CA ALA A 277 -20.79 22.36 -0.51
C ALA A 277 -22.00 23.00 0.19
N SER A 278 -21.90 23.29 1.50
CA SER A 278 -23.02 23.81 2.29
C SER A 278 -23.20 25.34 2.24
N ALA A 279 -22.18 26.11 1.85
CA ALA A 279 -22.31 27.57 1.80
C ALA A 279 -23.23 28.06 0.65
N PRO A 280 -24.00 29.16 0.84
CA PRO A 280 -24.96 29.65 -0.14
C PRO A 280 -24.32 30.04 -1.48
N PRO A 281 -25.09 30.01 -2.59
CA PRO A 281 -24.61 30.45 -3.91
C PRO A 281 -24.39 31.97 -3.88
N SER A 282 -23.13 32.39 -3.86
CA SER A 282 -22.73 33.80 -3.99
C SER A 282 -22.06 34.02 -5.34
N SER A 283 -21.84 35.28 -5.73
CA SER A 283 -21.24 35.68 -7.01
C SER A 283 -19.80 35.16 -7.25
N ALA A 284 -19.14 34.59 -6.24
CA ALA A 284 -17.83 33.92 -6.35
C ALA A 284 -17.96 32.44 -6.79
N SER A 285 -18.97 32.10 -7.58
CA SER A 285 -19.36 30.70 -7.84
C SER A 285 -18.35 29.92 -8.70
N GLU A 286 -17.65 30.57 -9.62
CA GLU A 286 -16.77 29.89 -10.58
C GLU A 286 -15.44 29.46 -9.95
N ALA A 287 -14.71 30.38 -9.31
CA ALA A 287 -13.47 30.06 -8.58
C ALA A 287 -13.69 29.00 -7.48
N ARG A 288 -14.84 29.02 -6.82
CA ARG A 288 -15.20 28.00 -5.82
C ARG A 288 -15.45 26.64 -6.44
N ALA A 289 -16.05 26.60 -7.64
CA ALA A 289 -16.25 25.35 -8.36
C ALA A 289 -14.91 24.74 -8.79
N GLU A 290 -13.97 25.56 -9.27
CA GLU A 290 -12.62 25.11 -9.62
C GLU A 290 -11.86 24.55 -8.40
N GLN A 291 -11.91 25.24 -7.26
CA GLN A 291 -11.32 24.77 -6.00
C GLN A 291 -11.92 23.44 -5.54
N LEU A 292 -13.25 23.29 -5.62
CA LEU A 292 -13.93 22.04 -5.29
C LEU A 292 -13.45 20.87 -6.17
N ILE A 293 -13.31 21.09 -7.48
CA ILE A 293 -12.80 20.06 -8.41
C ILE A 293 -11.39 19.63 -8.04
N LEU A 294 -10.50 20.59 -7.72
CA LEU A 294 -9.13 20.29 -7.29
C LEU A 294 -9.09 19.50 -5.97
N HIS A 295 -9.92 19.86 -5.00
CA HIS A 295 -10.00 19.12 -3.73
C HIS A 295 -10.58 17.72 -3.89
N GLU A 296 -11.57 17.53 -4.78
CA GLU A 296 -12.12 16.20 -5.10
C GLU A 296 -11.07 15.32 -5.78
N GLN A 297 -10.33 15.84 -6.76
CA GLN A 297 -9.23 15.12 -7.41
C GLN A 297 -8.15 14.72 -6.41
N THR A 298 -7.79 15.63 -5.51
CA THR A 298 -6.82 15.37 -4.44
C THR A 298 -7.33 14.28 -3.50
N LEU A 299 -8.60 14.33 -3.11
CA LEU A 299 -9.22 13.33 -2.23
C LEU A 299 -9.26 11.94 -2.88
N VAL A 300 -9.49 11.85 -4.20
CA VAL A 300 -9.46 10.57 -4.93
C VAL A 300 -8.06 9.94 -4.86
N ALA A 301 -7.01 10.71 -5.11
CA ALA A 301 -5.63 10.22 -5.01
C ALA A 301 -5.26 9.82 -3.58
N GLN A 302 -5.68 10.60 -2.58
CA GLN A 302 -5.49 10.28 -1.17
C GLN A 302 -6.25 9.00 -0.76
N HIS A 303 -7.47 8.83 -1.27
CA HIS A 303 -8.29 7.64 -1.01
C HIS A 303 -7.61 6.37 -1.54
N GLU A 304 -7.12 6.39 -2.79
CA GLU A 304 -6.38 5.26 -3.36
C GLU A 304 -5.13 4.93 -2.52
N ALA A 305 -4.37 5.96 -2.13
CA ALA A 305 -3.21 5.78 -1.27
C ALA A 305 -3.59 5.18 0.09
N LEU A 306 -4.69 5.62 0.70
CA LEU A 306 -5.18 5.08 1.98
C LEU A 306 -5.55 3.61 1.87
N LEU A 307 -6.21 3.21 0.79
CA LEU A 307 -6.57 1.80 0.57
C LEU A 307 -5.33 0.92 0.50
N LEU A 308 -4.31 1.32 -0.27
CA LEU A 308 -3.05 0.57 -0.40
C LEU A 308 -2.30 0.49 0.94
N HIS A 309 -2.26 1.57 1.72
CA HIS A 309 -1.69 1.54 3.07
C HIS A 309 -2.46 0.57 3.96
N LEU A 310 -3.80 0.64 3.96
CA LEU A 310 -4.63 -0.23 4.79
C LEU A 310 -4.45 -1.71 4.41
N GLN A 311 -4.33 -2.04 3.12
CA GLN A 311 -4.05 -3.40 2.67
C GLN A 311 -2.70 -3.91 3.18
N CYS A 312 -1.63 -3.12 3.02
CA CYS A 312 -0.31 -3.45 3.54
C CYS A 312 -0.34 -3.62 5.07
N LEU A 313 -0.93 -2.67 5.81
CA LEU A 313 -1.01 -2.72 7.27
C LEU A 313 -1.84 -3.91 7.77
N GLN A 314 -2.97 -4.21 7.12
CA GLN A 314 -3.78 -5.39 7.44
C GLN A 314 -2.99 -6.69 7.21
N TYR A 315 -2.26 -6.79 6.09
CA TYR A 315 -1.39 -7.94 5.82
C TYR A 315 -0.35 -8.13 6.94
N LEU A 316 0.29 -7.05 7.41
CA LEU A 316 1.26 -7.12 8.50
C LEU A 316 0.61 -7.57 9.83
N VAL A 317 -0.60 -7.10 10.15
CA VAL A 317 -1.34 -7.56 11.34
C VAL A 317 -1.70 -9.04 11.24
N LEU A 318 -2.13 -9.50 10.05
CA LEU A 318 -2.41 -10.92 9.82
C LEU A 318 -1.15 -11.78 9.95
N LEU A 319 -0.03 -11.30 9.44
CA LEU A 319 1.25 -12.01 9.49
C LEU A 319 1.80 -12.13 10.92
N ASP A 320 1.60 -11.11 11.78
CA ASP A 320 1.90 -11.20 13.22
C ASP A 320 1.04 -12.28 13.91
N GLY A 321 -0.22 -12.44 13.46
CA GLY A 321 -1.16 -13.43 13.99
C GLY A 321 -0.90 -14.88 13.57
N ASP A 322 -0.40 -15.13 12.35
CA ASP A 322 -0.32 -16.48 11.77
C ASP A 322 0.85 -17.35 12.29
N ARG A 323 1.69 -16.81 13.19
CA ARG A 323 2.85 -17.52 13.80
C ARG A 323 2.51 -18.77 14.62
N VAL A 324 1.24 -19.15 14.75
CA VAL A 324 0.80 -20.24 15.63
C VAL A 324 0.26 -21.45 14.85
N THR A 325 0.44 -21.50 13.52
CA THR A 325 0.17 -22.71 12.74
C THR A 325 1.44 -23.33 12.16
N ASP A 326 2.36 -23.74 13.06
CA ASP A 326 3.51 -24.65 12.79
C ASP A 326 3.12 -26.03 12.17
N VAL A 327 1.88 -26.19 11.71
CA VAL A 327 1.31 -27.46 11.22
C VAL A 327 1.02 -27.42 9.71
N ARG A 328 1.32 -26.32 9.01
CA ARG A 328 1.08 -26.24 7.55
C ARG A 328 2.22 -26.84 6.72
N ALA A 329 1.83 -27.35 5.56
CA ALA A 329 2.62 -28.18 4.67
C ALA A 329 3.96 -27.53 4.25
N PRO A 330 5.04 -28.31 4.11
CA PRO A 330 6.40 -27.82 3.83
C PRO A 330 6.59 -27.13 2.47
N ASP A 331 5.56 -27.08 1.63
CA ASP A 331 5.63 -26.55 0.25
C ASP A 331 5.08 -25.11 0.12
N GLU A 332 4.48 -24.53 1.16
CA GLU A 332 4.04 -23.12 1.11
C GLU A 332 5.21 -22.18 1.45
N ALA A 333 5.43 -21.16 0.60
CA ALA A 333 6.49 -20.18 0.78
C ALA A 333 6.31 -19.40 2.10
N HIS A 334 6.95 -19.88 3.16
CA HIS A 334 6.89 -19.23 4.46
C HIS A 334 7.47 -17.82 4.41
N ALA A 335 6.81 -16.89 5.11
CA ALA A 335 7.35 -15.55 5.30
C ALA A 335 8.70 -15.61 6.01
N SER A 336 9.62 -14.73 5.62
CA SER A 336 10.95 -14.72 6.25
C SER A 336 10.82 -14.34 7.73
N PRO A 337 11.64 -14.90 8.63
CA PRO A 337 11.63 -14.52 10.05
C PRO A 337 11.78 -13.00 10.26
N SER A 338 12.53 -12.36 9.38
CA SER A 338 12.74 -10.91 9.35
C SER A 338 11.49 -10.13 9.00
N LEU A 339 10.68 -10.58 8.02
CA LEU A 339 9.40 -9.95 7.71
C LEU A 339 8.44 -10.05 8.87
N VAL A 340 8.37 -11.23 9.50
CA VAL A 340 7.47 -11.42 10.64
C VAL A 340 7.93 -10.60 11.85
N GLY A 341 9.24 -10.40 12.03
CA GLY A 341 9.78 -9.41 12.98
C GLY A 341 9.31 -7.99 12.68
N ALA A 342 9.49 -7.53 11.44
CA ALA A 342 9.05 -6.20 11.00
C ALA A 342 7.53 -6.01 11.12
N ALA A 343 6.75 -7.06 10.82
CA ALA A 343 5.29 -7.06 10.95
C ALA A 343 4.85 -6.98 12.42
N LYS A 344 5.53 -7.68 13.32
CA LYS A 344 5.33 -7.59 14.77
C LYS A 344 5.63 -6.18 15.27
N ASP A 345 6.76 -5.60 14.88
CA ASP A 345 7.16 -4.25 15.27
C ASP A 345 6.15 -3.20 14.76
N ALA A 346 5.68 -3.34 13.51
CA ALA A 346 4.66 -2.46 12.94
C ALA A 346 3.31 -2.60 13.64
N THR A 347 2.87 -3.83 13.91
CA THR A 347 1.62 -4.10 14.64
C THR A 347 1.67 -3.55 16.06
N GLU A 348 2.79 -3.74 16.74
CA GLU A 348 3.02 -3.21 18.08
C GLU A 348 3.01 -1.68 18.09
N ALA A 349 3.69 -1.05 17.13
CA ALA A 349 3.65 0.39 16.97
C ALA A 349 2.22 0.90 16.72
N MET A 350 1.42 0.24 15.88
CA MET A 350 0.01 0.61 15.65
C MET A 350 -0.83 0.50 16.94
N ARG A 351 -0.63 -0.55 17.75
CA ARG A 351 -1.37 -0.74 19.01
C ARG A 351 -0.96 0.27 20.08
N GLN A 352 0.33 0.58 20.19
CA GLN A 352 0.89 1.47 21.23
C GLN A 352 0.72 2.95 20.93
N ARG A 353 0.67 3.36 19.67
CA ARG A 353 0.52 4.76 19.25
C ARG A 353 -0.92 5.26 19.39
N ALA A 354 -1.14 6.18 20.33
CA ALA A 354 -2.47 6.74 20.58
C ALA A 354 -2.96 7.57 19.38
N ASP A 355 -2.04 8.33 18.78
CA ASP A 355 -2.27 9.12 17.56
C ASP A 355 -2.71 8.26 16.38
N PHE A 356 -2.15 7.04 16.23
CA PHE A 356 -2.55 6.11 15.18
C PHE A 356 -4.01 5.68 15.32
N ILE A 357 -4.39 5.14 16.48
CA ILE A 357 -5.77 4.66 16.74
C ILE A 357 -6.77 5.81 16.65
N GLN A 358 -6.43 6.96 17.24
CA GLN A 358 -7.27 8.16 17.16
C GLN A 358 -7.46 8.60 15.71
N ARG A 359 -6.41 8.52 14.88
CA ARG A 359 -6.51 8.88 13.46
C ARG A 359 -7.36 7.90 12.66
N VAL A 360 -7.29 6.60 12.91
CA VAL A 360 -8.16 5.60 12.28
C VAL A 360 -9.63 5.89 12.60
N VAL A 361 -9.95 6.16 13.87
CA VAL A 361 -11.32 6.50 14.30
C VAL A 361 -11.79 7.84 13.72
N SER A 362 -10.95 8.87 13.76
CA SER A 362 -11.27 10.19 13.20
C SER A 362 -11.55 10.12 11.70
N LEU A 363 -10.75 9.36 10.95
CA LEU A 363 -10.96 9.15 9.52
C LEU A 363 -12.23 8.33 9.25
N LEU A 364 -12.55 7.32 10.08
CA LEU A 364 -13.79 6.54 9.97
C LEU A 364 -15.02 7.43 10.17
N HIS A 365 -14.97 8.31 11.17
CA HIS A 365 -16.01 9.29 11.44
C HIS A 365 -16.19 10.27 10.28
N ALA A 366 -15.09 10.88 9.82
CA ALA A 366 -15.11 11.81 8.69
C ALA A 366 -15.65 11.16 7.41
N THR A 367 -15.25 9.92 7.12
CA THR A 367 -15.74 9.16 5.96
C THR A 367 -17.25 8.84 6.09
N SER A 368 -17.73 8.57 7.31
CA SER A 368 -19.15 8.33 7.58
C SER A 368 -20.02 9.56 7.39
N LEU A 369 -19.50 10.75 7.73
CA LEU A 369 -20.16 12.03 7.44
C LEU A 369 -20.10 12.40 5.95
N PHE A 370 -18.97 12.14 5.31
CA PHE A 370 -18.75 12.48 3.90
C PHE A 370 -19.61 11.63 2.95
N SER A 371 -19.70 10.32 3.24
CA SER A 371 -20.44 9.34 2.46
C SER A 371 -21.33 8.52 3.39
N PRO A 372 -22.50 9.02 3.82
CA PRO A 372 -23.40 8.30 4.73
C PRO A 372 -23.96 7.01 4.08
N PRO A 373 -24.38 6.01 4.89
CA PRO A 373 -24.93 4.76 4.35
C PRO A 373 -26.22 5.01 3.57
N ILE A 374 -26.39 4.28 2.47
CA ILE A 374 -27.59 4.37 1.62
C ILE A 374 -28.46 3.14 1.87
N SER A 375 -29.72 3.36 2.28
CA SER A 375 -30.64 2.25 2.48
C SER A 375 -31.08 1.67 1.14
N PRO A 376 -31.10 0.33 0.99
CA PRO A 376 -31.64 -0.32 -0.21
C PRO A 376 -33.15 -0.13 -0.32
N PHE A 377 -33.82 0.29 0.75
CA PHE A 377 -35.25 0.54 0.77
C PHE A 377 -35.52 1.99 0.35
N LYS A 378 -35.46 2.24 -0.95
CA LYS A 378 -35.95 3.51 -1.51
C LYS A 378 -37.46 3.62 -1.23
N PRO A 379 -37.94 4.71 -0.61
CA PRO A 379 -39.37 5.00 -0.61
C PRO A 379 -39.77 5.19 -2.07
N THR A 380 -40.53 4.25 -2.60
CA THR A 380 -41.18 4.35 -3.91
C THR A 380 -42.13 5.55 -3.86
N ASP A 381 -41.68 6.65 -4.46
CA ASP A 381 -42.39 7.86 -4.86
C ASP A 381 -43.04 8.73 -3.77
N GLY A 382 -42.42 9.90 -3.51
CA GLY A 382 -42.85 11.21 -4.01
C GLY A 382 -44.30 11.72 -3.85
N THR A 383 -45.26 10.90 -3.46
CA THR A 383 -46.63 11.32 -3.17
C THR A 383 -46.91 11.03 -1.70
N SER A 384 -47.43 12.04 -1.02
CA SER A 384 -48.05 11.98 0.31
C SER A 384 -49.31 11.10 0.33
N ALA A 385 -49.24 9.90 -0.24
CA ALA A 385 -50.27 8.88 -0.16
C ALA A 385 -49.68 7.70 0.62
N THR A 386 -50.16 7.54 1.85
CA THR A 386 -50.05 6.33 2.64
C THR A 386 -50.04 5.07 1.76
N PRO A 387 -49.04 4.18 1.88
CA PRO A 387 -49.01 2.94 1.11
C PRO A 387 -50.27 2.13 1.43
N ARG A 388 -51.20 2.04 0.47
CA ARG A 388 -52.38 1.16 0.57
C ARG A 388 -51.88 -0.28 0.60
N GLY A 389 -51.73 -0.83 1.81
CA GLY A 389 -51.38 -2.25 2.02
C GLY A 389 -50.28 -2.51 3.04
N ALA A 390 -49.65 -1.49 3.63
CA ALA A 390 -48.87 -1.70 4.84
C ALA A 390 -49.85 -1.84 6.03
N PRO A 391 -49.82 -2.93 6.83
CA PRO A 391 -50.72 -3.08 7.97
C PRO A 391 -50.57 -1.88 8.92
N ASP A 392 -51.70 -1.33 9.35
CA ASP A 392 -51.78 -0.17 10.24
C ASP A 392 -50.86 -0.38 11.46
N GLY A 393 -49.77 0.40 11.53
CA GLY A 393 -48.74 0.30 12.58
C GLY A 393 -47.33 -0.05 12.10
N SER A 394 -47.14 -0.42 10.83
CA SER A 394 -45.80 -0.66 10.27
C SER A 394 -45.08 0.64 9.93
N ARG A 395 -44.34 1.19 10.90
CA ARG A 395 -43.39 2.28 10.66
C ARG A 395 -42.15 1.75 9.94
N LEU A 396 -41.65 2.54 8.99
CA LEU A 396 -40.33 2.30 8.37
C LEU A 396 -39.30 2.13 9.49
N SER A 397 -38.61 1.00 9.49
CA SER A 397 -37.45 0.70 10.33
C SER A 397 -36.44 1.87 10.29
N SER A 398 -35.53 2.01 11.26
CA SER A 398 -34.44 2.99 11.20
C SER A 398 -33.65 2.92 9.88
N THR A 399 -33.64 1.75 9.22
CA THR A 399 -33.11 1.57 7.86
C THR A 399 -33.91 2.30 6.78
N GLY A 400 -35.22 2.52 6.91
CA GLY A 400 -36.01 3.32 5.98
C GLY A 400 -35.86 4.84 6.16
N ARG A 401 -35.16 5.31 7.19
CA ARG A 401 -34.80 6.72 7.42
C ARG A 401 -33.44 7.12 6.84
N ALA A 402 -32.62 6.17 6.39
CA ALA A 402 -31.38 6.53 5.71
C ALA A 402 -31.73 7.36 4.47
N LEU A 403 -30.97 8.45 4.26
CA LEU A 403 -31.23 9.45 3.23
C LEU A 403 -31.50 8.76 1.88
N SER A 404 -32.75 8.83 1.44
CA SER A 404 -33.09 8.58 0.04
C SER A 404 -32.56 9.77 -0.73
N MET A 405 -31.28 9.69 -1.12
CA MET A 405 -30.64 10.79 -1.82
C MET A 405 -31.32 10.96 -3.19
N PRO A 406 -31.76 12.18 -3.55
CA PRO A 406 -32.27 12.44 -4.88
C PRO A 406 -31.19 12.09 -5.89
N ALA A 407 -31.55 11.33 -6.93
CA ALA A 407 -30.61 10.81 -7.93
C ALA A 407 -29.73 11.92 -8.57
N ASP A 408 -30.23 13.16 -8.62
CA ASP A 408 -29.58 14.30 -9.28
C ASP A 408 -28.95 15.33 -8.30
N GLY A 409 -28.89 15.03 -7.00
CA GLY A 409 -28.29 15.94 -6.02
C GLY A 409 -26.76 16.06 -6.17
N PRO A 410 -26.13 17.17 -5.76
CA PRO A 410 -24.67 17.32 -5.80
C PRO A 410 -23.92 16.24 -4.99
N ALA A 411 -24.60 15.54 -4.10
CA ALA A 411 -24.04 14.44 -3.34
C ALA A 411 -24.03 13.08 -4.08
N SER A 412 -24.81 12.88 -5.15
CA SER A 412 -24.73 11.66 -5.97
C SER A 412 -23.49 11.62 -6.87
N LYS A 413 -22.80 12.77 -7.04
CA LYS A 413 -21.57 12.90 -7.83
C LYS A 413 -20.28 12.74 -7.01
N ARG A 414 -20.38 12.62 -5.69
CA ARG A 414 -19.19 12.49 -4.83
C ARG A 414 -18.54 11.12 -5.01
N PRO A 415 -17.21 11.01 -4.93
CA PRO A 415 -16.54 9.72 -4.97
C PRO A 415 -17.03 8.83 -3.83
N ALA A 416 -17.48 7.62 -4.17
CA ALA A 416 -17.94 6.65 -3.18
C ALA A 416 -16.72 6.10 -2.41
N LEU A 417 -16.56 6.51 -1.15
CA LEU A 417 -15.45 6.05 -0.28
C LEU A 417 -15.80 4.75 0.47
N ALA A 418 -16.66 3.91 -0.12
CA ALA A 418 -17.22 2.73 0.53
C ALA A 418 -16.14 1.73 0.99
N SER A 419 -15.15 1.47 0.15
CA SER A 419 -14.03 0.58 0.45
C SER A 419 -13.19 1.05 1.65
N LEU A 420 -13.08 2.38 1.84
CA LEU A 420 -12.26 2.94 2.92
C LEU A 420 -12.86 2.62 4.30
N LYS A 421 -14.18 2.79 4.47
CA LYS A 421 -14.85 2.44 5.74
C LYS A 421 -14.64 0.97 6.09
N ARG A 422 -14.81 0.11 5.09
CA ARG A 422 -14.62 -1.34 5.24
C ARG A 422 -13.22 -1.66 5.76
N ASP A 423 -12.20 -1.08 5.13
CA ASP A 423 -10.82 -1.42 5.45
C ASP A 423 -10.34 -0.77 6.75
N LEU A 424 -10.86 0.40 7.13
CA LEU A 424 -10.65 0.99 8.46
C LEU A 424 -11.23 0.10 9.57
N VAL A 425 -12.47 -0.35 9.41
CA VAL A 425 -13.15 -1.22 10.40
C VAL A 425 -12.48 -2.59 10.50
N ARG A 426 -12.08 -3.18 9.37
CA ARG A 426 -11.29 -4.42 9.35
C ARG A 426 -9.99 -4.27 10.13
N LEU A 427 -9.26 -3.18 9.91
CA LEU A 427 -8.02 -2.91 10.63
C LEU A 427 -8.25 -2.74 12.14
N LEU A 428 -9.27 -1.97 12.55
CA LEU A 428 -9.61 -1.84 13.99
C LEU A 428 -9.92 -3.20 14.63
N GLY A 429 -10.71 -4.03 13.94
CA GLY A 429 -11.05 -5.37 14.41
C GLY A 429 -9.82 -6.27 14.52
N ALA A 430 -8.88 -6.18 13.57
CA ALA A 430 -7.65 -6.96 13.57
C ALA A 430 -6.66 -6.49 14.67
N LEU A 431 -6.54 -5.18 14.89
CA LEU A 431 -5.69 -4.63 15.95
C LEU A 431 -6.19 -4.97 17.36
N ALA A 432 -7.51 -5.00 17.55
CA ALA A 432 -8.15 -5.39 18.80
C ALA A 432 -8.21 -6.92 18.99
N TYR A 433 -7.93 -7.71 17.96
CA TYR A 433 -7.96 -9.17 18.05
C TYR A 433 -6.86 -9.68 18.98
N VAL A 434 -7.25 -10.52 19.92
CA VAL A 434 -6.37 -11.28 20.79
C VAL A 434 -6.75 -12.74 20.62
N GLU A 435 -5.81 -13.58 20.22
CA GLU A 435 -6.06 -15.02 20.11
C GLU A 435 -6.54 -15.56 21.47
N PRO A 436 -7.53 -16.45 21.53
CA PRO A 436 -7.86 -17.11 22.79
C PRO A 436 -6.66 -17.95 23.26
N GLU A 437 -6.44 -18.05 24.58
CA GLU A 437 -5.45 -19.00 25.11
C GLU A 437 -5.78 -20.38 24.55
N ARG A 438 -4.91 -20.90 23.66
CA ARG A 438 -5.01 -22.29 23.23
C ARG A 438 -4.73 -23.13 24.47
N SER A 439 -5.78 -23.52 25.17
CA SER A 439 -5.68 -24.52 26.23
C SER A 439 -4.98 -25.73 25.61
N GLY A 440 -3.79 -26.08 26.12
CA GLY A 440 -2.99 -27.20 25.61
C GLY A 440 -3.76 -28.53 25.50
N ALA A 441 -4.95 -28.61 26.10
CA ALA A 441 -5.91 -29.71 25.96
C ALA A 441 -6.32 -30.03 24.51
N LEU A 442 -6.51 -29.04 23.63
CA LEU A 442 -6.98 -29.29 22.25
C LEU A 442 -5.91 -29.89 21.31
N ARG A 443 -4.62 -29.76 21.67
CA ARG A 443 -3.53 -30.39 20.92
C ARG A 443 -3.54 -31.92 21.07
N TYR A 444 -3.87 -32.41 22.26
CA TYR A 444 -3.91 -33.85 22.54
C TYR A 444 -5.12 -34.57 21.90
N GLU A 445 -6.23 -33.88 21.68
CA GLU A 445 -7.43 -34.52 21.08
C GLU A 445 -7.32 -34.70 19.55
N LEU A 446 -6.58 -33.83 18.86
CA LEU A 446 -6.46 -33.86 17.39
C LEU A 446 -5.33 -34.77 16.89
N GLU A 447 -4.25 -34.94 17.66
CA GLU A 447 -3.10 -35.76 17.25
C GLU A 447 -3.28 -37.26 17.51
N GLY A 448 -4.36 -37.68 18.21
CA GLY A 448 -4.68 -39.10 18.39
C GLY A 448 -3.62 -39.92 19.14
N GLU A 449 -2.56 -39.27 19.65
CA GLU A 449 -1.57 -39.91 20.48
C GLU A 449 -2.14 -40.08 21.89
N ALA A 450 -2.23 -41.34 22.31
CA ALA A 450 -2.62 -41.71 23.67
C ALA A 450 -1.80 -40.88 24.67
N ALA A 451 -2.50 -40.18 25.56
CA ALA A 451 -1.92 -39.34 26.61
C ALA A 451 -0.66 -40.00 27.18
N PRO A 452 0.52 -39.37 27.09
CA PRO A 452 1.74 -39.96 27.62
C PRO A 452 1.53 -40.22 29.11
N ALA A 453 1.74 -41.48 29.51
CA ALA A 453 1.73 -41.88 30.90
C ALA A 453 2.65 -40.94 31.70
N GLU A 454 2.14 -40.48 32.85
CA GLU A 454 2.69 -39.48 33.75
C GLU A 454 4.19 -39.15 33.56
N PRO A 455 4.54 -37.88 33.26
CA PRO A 455 5.94 -37.51 33.08
C PRO A 455 6.68 -37.64 34.40
N ALA A 456 7.71 -38.48 34.39
CA ALA A 456 8.69 -38.61 35.47
C ALA A 456 9.23 -37.21 35.85
N ALA A 457 9.12 -36.87 37.13
CA ALA A 457 9.51 -35.58 37.68
C ALA A 457 11.00 -35.27 37.43
N GLY A 458 11.26 -34.21 36.68
CA GLY A 458 12.59 -33.64 36.43
C GLY A 458 13.08 -33.94 35.03
N THR A 459 13.07 -33.01 34.09
CA THR A 459 13.98 -31.87 34.07
C THR A 459 13.66 -31.00 32.83
N GLY A 460 13.60 -29.66 32.97
CA GLY A 460 13.84 -28.73 31.86
C GLY A 460 12.67 -27.97 31.21
N GLY A 461 11.41 -28.39 31.36
CA GLY A 461 10.28 -27.81 30.61
C GLY A 461 9.80 -26.40 31.03
N GLY A 462 10.03 -25.97 32.27
CA GLY A 462 9.34 -24.80 32.84
C GLY A 462 9.72 -23.41 32.31
N ARG A 463 10.75 -23.25 31.46
CA ARG A 463 11.16 -21.93 30.94
C ARG A 463 10.37 -21.48 29.71
N GLN A 464 10.03 -22.39 28.79
CA GLN A 464 9.32 -22.02 27.56
C GLN A 464 7.88 -21.59 27.84
N ASP A 465 7.20 -22.24 28.78
CA ASP A 465 5.83 -21.90 29.19
C ASP A 465 5.74 -20.47 29.77
N SER A 466 6.78 -20.02 30.48
CA SER A 466 6.80 -18.66 31.06
C SER A 466 6.92 -17.56 30.01
N ALA A 467 7.69 -17.76 28.93
CA ALA A 467 7.87 -16.76 27.88
C ALA A 467 6.63 -16.64 26.99
N ALA A 468 6.00 -17.78 26.64
CA ALA A 468 4.75 -17.79 25.89
C ALA A 468 3.60 -17.13 26.67
N ALA A 469 3.49 -17.41 27.97
CA ALA A 469 2.50 -16.78 28.84
C ALA A 469 2.72 -15.25 28.97
N GLN A 470 3.97 -14.80 29.06
CA GLN A 470 4.30 -13.37 29.08
C GLN A 470 3.96 -12.68 27.75
N GLU A 471 4.29 -13.30 26.60
CA GLU A 471 3.92 -12.76 25.29
C GLU A 471 2.40 -12.70 25.10
N TYR A 472 1.69 -13.74 25.54
CA TYR A 472 0.22 -13.75 25.54
C TYR A 472 -0.37 -12.61 26.38
N ALA A 473 0.13 -12.44 27.61
CA ALA A 473 -0.32 -11.37 28.50
C ALA A 473 -0.04 -9.98 27.91
N ALA A 474 1.11 -9.78 27.26
CA ALA A 474 1.45 -8.55 26.57
C ALA A 474 0.48 -8.28 25.40
N ARG A 475 0.25 -9.25 24.53
CA ARG A 475 -0.72 -9.13 23.42
C ARG A 475 -2.13 -8.82 23.92
N LYS A 476 -2.57 -9.47 25.00
CA LYS A 476 -3.85 -9.21 25.64
C LYS A 476 -3.94 -7.78 26.18
N ALA A 477 -2.87 -7.28 26.80
CA ALA A 477 -2.79 -5.91 27.28
C ALA A 477 -2.87 -4.91 26.12
N HIS A 478 -2.16 -5.16 25.01
CA HIS A 478 -2.19 -4.30 23.83
C HIS A 478 -3.56 -4.31 23.13
N GLY A 479 -4.21 -5.47 23.02
CA GLY A 479 -5.58 -5.57 22.52
C GLY A 479 -6.55 -4.75 23.37
N LYS A 480 -6.48 -4.87 24.71
CA LYS A 480 -7.28 -4.05 25.63
C LYS A 480 -7.01 -2.54 25.47
N LEU A 481 -5.75 -2.16 25.31
CA LEU A 481 -5.36 -0.77 25.07
C LEU A 481 -6.02 -0.20 23.80
N VAL A 482 -6.04 -0.96 22.71
CA VAL A 482 -6.74 -0.57 21.47
C VAL A 482 -8.24 -0.42 21.73
N GLN A 483 -8.87 -1.39 22.40
CA GLN A 483 -10.30 -1.35 22.74
C GLN A 483 -10.66 -0.08 23.53
N ASP A 484 -9.88 0.23 24.56
CA ASP A 484 -10.10 1.39 25.42
C ASP A 484 -9.96 2.71 24.64
N ARG A 485 -8.94 2.83 23.78
CA ARG A 485 -8.73 4.01 22.94
C ARG A 485 -9.81 4.20 21.90
N VAL A 486 -10.28 3.13 21.26
CA VAL A 486 -11.40 3.20 20.30
C VAL A 486 -12.68 3.65 21.01
N ARG A 487 -12.95 3.14 22.22
CA ARG A 487 -14.07 3.59 23.05
C ARG A 487 -13.96 5.08 23.38
N GLU A 488 -12.82 5.52 23.89
CA GLU A 488 -12.57 6.91 24.31
C GLU A 488 -12.64 7.91 23.15
N ALA A 489 -12.21 7.49 21.95
CA ALA A 489 -12.32 8.28 20.73
C ALA A 489 -13.75 8.30 20.13
N GLY A 490 -14.72 7.62 20.74
CA GLY A 490 -16.09 7.52 20.24
C GLY A 490 -16.28 6.51 19.10
N GLY A 491 -15.24 5.78 18.71
CA GLY A 491 -15.25 4.89 17.55
C GLY A 491 -16.20 3.69 17.68
N LEU A 492 -16.58 3.28 18.90
CA LEU A 492 -17.62 2.26 19.09
C LEU A 492 -18.95 2.67 18.45
N TRP A 493 -19.30 3.96 18.51
CA TRP A 493 -20.51 4.49 17.90
C TRP A 493 -20.45 4.43 16.37
N ASP A 494 -19.31 4.82 15.81
CA ASP A 494 -19.10 4.77 14.37
C ASP A 494 -19.19 3.32 13.85
N VAL A 495 -18.56 2.35 14.53
CA VAL A 495 -18.63 0.94 14.13
C VAL A 495 -20.05 0.38 14.28
N LEU A 496 -20.79 0.73 15.34
CA LEU A 496 -22.20 0.33 15.50
C LEU A 496 -23.08 0.88 14.37
N ASN A 497 -22.88 2.13 13.96
CA ASN A 497 -23.62 2.74 12.86
C ASN A 497 -23.40 2.03 11.52
N LEU A 498 -22.25 1.36 11.35
CA LEU A 498 -21.92 0.57 10.17
C LEU A 498 -22.54 -0.83 10.16
N THR A 499 -23.33 -1.20 11.18
CA THR A 499 -24.14 -2.42 11.16
C THR A 499 -25.47 -2.26 10.41
N GLN A 500 -25.81 -1.02 10.03
CA GLN A 500 -26.96 -0.72 9.17
C GLN A 500 -26.71 -1.23 7.75
N LEU A 501 -27.79 -1.49 7.01
CA LEU A 501 -27.70 -1.89 5.61
C LEU A 501 -27.22 -0.71 4.77
N ASP A 502 -26.21 -0.95 3.94
CA ASP A 502 -25.64 0.03 3.01
C ASP A 502 -25.57 -0.59 1.60
N GLU A 503 -26.33 -0.03 0.66
CA GLU A 503 -26.38 -0.50 -0.74
C GLU A 503 -25.00 -0.36 -1.43
N LEU A 504 -24.21 0.64 -1.04
CA LEU A 504 -22.87 0.86 -1.59
C LEU A 504 -21.82 -0.09 -1.00
N ASN A 505 -22.13 -0.76 0.11
CA ASN A 505 -21.19 -1.65 0.78
C ASN A 505 -21.91 -2.84 1.43
N PRO A 506 -22.31 -3.84 0.62
CA PRO A 506 -23.15 -4.95 1.09
C PRO A 506 -22.50 -5.79 2.20
N TYR A 507 -21.17 -5.77 2.32
CA TYR A 507 -20.41 -6.55 3.30
C TYR A 507 -19.90 -5.74 4.50
N ILE A 508 -20.25 -4.44 4.61
CA ILE A 508 -19.74 -3.60 5.70
C ILE A 508 -20.20 -4.10 7.07
N ARG A 509 -21.41 -4.67 7.12
CA ARG A 509 -22.02 -5.18 8.35
C ARG A 509 -21.21 -6.30 8.96
N GLU A 510 -20.73 -7.24 8.17
CA GLU A 510 -19.93 -8.39 8.62
C GLU A 510 -18.60 -7.91 9.21
N HIS A 511 -17.97 -6.93 8.59
CA HIS A 511 -16.74 -6.33 9.09
C HIS A 511 -16.98 -5.52 10.37
N ALA A 512 -18.08 -4.77 10.44
CA ALA A 512 -18.49 -4.07 11.65
C ALA A 512 -18.76 -5.04 12.81
N LEU A 513 -19.45 -6.15 12.56
CA LEU A 513 -19.69 -7.19 13.57
C LEU A 513 -18.40 -7.86 14.04
N PHE A 514 -17.48 -8.16 13.11
CA PHE A 514 -16.15 -8.66 13.44
C PHE A 514 -15.39 -7.69 14.35
N ALA A 515 -15.35 -6.40 13.98
CA ALA A 515 -14.69 -5.38 14.78
C ALA A 515 -15.36 -5.20 16.14
N LEU A 516 -16.69 -5.12 16.22
CA LEU A 516 -17.43 -5.01 17.48
C LEU A 516 -17.15 -6.17 18.41
N ARG A 517 -17.16 -7.41 17.91
CA ARG A 517 -16.81 -8.58 18.71
C ARG A 517 -15.45 -8.39 19.36
N ASN A 518 -14.42 -8.06 18.58
CA ASN A 518 -13.06 -7.91 19.10
C ASN A 518 -12.91 -6.67 19.98
N LEU A 519 -13.68 -5.61 19.73
CA LEU A 519 -13.68 -4.40 20.56
C LEU A 519 -14.35 -4.59 21.93
N LEU A 520 -15.24 -5.58 22.05
CA LEU A 520 -16.03 -5.85 23.25
C LEU A 520 -15.54 -7.05 24.07
N VAL A 521 -14.93 -8.06 23.45
CA VAL A 521 -14.49 -9.27 24.15
C VAL A 521 -13.49 -8.93 25.25
N GLY A 522 -13.83 -9.30 26.49
CA GLY A 522 -12.99 -9.06 27.67
C GLY A 522 -12.92 -7.61 28.15
N ASN A 523 -13.77 -6.71 27.64
CA ASN A 523 -13.79 -5.29 28.01
C ASN A 523 -15.14 -4.85 28.61
N PRO A 524 -15.31 -4.92 29.94
CA PRO A 524 -16.60 -4.61 30.58
C PRO A 524 -17.00 -3.15 30.40
N ALA A 525 -16.07 -2.21 30.37
CA ALA A 525 -16.38 -0.78 30.18
C ALA A 525 -16.91 -0.49 28.77
N SER A 526 -16.38 -1.16 27.74
CA SER A 526 -16.93 -1.07 26.39
C SER A 526 -18.29 -1.77 26.26
N GLN A 527 -18.48 -2.91 26.95
CA GLN A 527 -19.77 -3.61 27.00
C GLN A 527 -20.84 -2.79 27.72
N GLU A 528 -20.50 -2.15 28.83
CA GLU A 528 -21.41 -1.29 29.60
C GLU A 528 -21.85 -0.08 28.77
N LEU A 529 -20.93 0.55 28.04
CA LEU A 529 -21.27 1.67 27.15
C LEU A 529 -22.28 1.23 26.08
N VAL A 530 -22.11 0.05 25.49
CA VAL A 530 -23.08 -0.50 24.52
C VAL A 530 -24.39 -0.90 25.21
N ALA A 531 -24.36 -1.43 26.44
CA ALA A 531 -25.56 -1.81 27.18
C ALA A 531 -26.43 -0.59 27.59
N GLN A 532 -25.83 0.59 27.71
CA GLN A 532 -26.56 1.84 27.94
C GLN A 532 -27.40 2.28 26.73
N LEU A 533 -27.20 1.67 25.56
CA LEU A 533 -28.06 1.90 24.40
C LEU A 533 -29.43 1.31 24.61
N LYS A 534 -30.36 2.17 25.01
CA LYS A 534 -31.77 1.83 24.97
C LYS A 534 -32.26 1.89 23.52
N PRO A 535 -33.03 0.89 23.06
CA PRO A 535 -33.80 1.04 21.84
C PRO A 535 -34.68 2.27 21.99
N VAL A 536 -34.58 3.22 21.06
CA VAL A 536 -35.46 4.39 21.07
C VAL A 536 -36.89 3.88 20.94
N THR A 537 -37.73 4.18 21.93
CA THR A 537 -39.13 3.74 21.88
C THR A 537 -39.86 4.48 20.75
N PRO A 538 -40.91 3.88 20.16
CA PRO A 538 -41.65 4.52 19.07
C PRO A 538 -42.23 5.91 19.41
N GLU A 539 -42.54 6.16 20.69
CA GLU A 539 -43.02 7.46 21.19
C GLU A 539 -41.90 8.51 21.23
N GLU A 540 -40.72 8.17 21.75
CA GLU A 540 -39.57 9.07 21.79
C GLU A 540 -39.09 9.44 20.38
N ALA A 541 -39.10 8.47 19.45
CA ALA A 541 -38.75 8.71 18.05
C ALA A 541 -39.78 9.61 17.32
N ALA A 542 -41.04 9.62 17.77
CA ALA A 542 -42.09 10.49 17.22
C ALA A 542 -41.93 11.92 17.74
N ALA A 543 -41.68 12.08 19.05
CA ALA A 543 -41.47 13.37 19.69
C ALA A 543 -40.24 14.11 19.13
N ALA A 544 -39.13 13.40 18.87
CA ALA A 544 -37.91 13.97 18.32
C ALA A 544 -38.02 14.37 16.83
N SER A 545 -39.03 13.90 16.10
CA SER A 545 -39.29 14.31 14.71
C SER A 545 -40.29 15.47 14.58
N SER A 546 -40.97 15.83 15.68
CA SER A 546 -41.85 16.99 15.76
C SER A 546 -41.17 18.25 16.30
N SER A 547 -39.92 18.13 16.74
CA SER A 547 -39.00 19.21 17.10
C SER A 547 -37.98 19.43 15.98
#